data_AF-A0A3G3JV98-F1
#
_entry.id   AF-A0A3G3JV98-F1
#
_cell.length_a   1.000
_cell.length_b   1.000
_cell.length_c   1.000
_cell.angle_alpha   90.00
_cell.angle_beta   90.00
_cell.angle_gamma   90.00
#
_symmetry.space_group_name_H-M   'P 1'
#
loop_
_entity.id
_entity.type
_entity.pdbx_description
1 polymer ?
#
loop_
_entity_poly.entity_id
_entity_poly.type
_entity_poly.pdbx_seq_one_letter_code
_entity_poly.pdbx_strand_id
1 'polypeptide(L)'
;MAILLMIAGGLIFVLGIFIGIADESLIFILLSVIGGLLLIGLSKIIELLEGITHRSLGVPYTHDQIRTILQSSLEYPVEAEGIAPYPDSDTPYPLLHLDGETYMRARVFRNYLSQDGSLYTFAFPDRPPEVLRRMQGYYPGAELFAHEDQVYVKLSRIRLKPRVEGHKLILEFQNAND
;
A
#
# COMPACT_ATOMS: atom_id res chain seq x y z
N MET A 1 1.19 -15.23 17.02
CA MET A 1 0.76 -16.62 17.29
C MET A 1 1.07 -17.55 16.11
N ALA A 2 0.91 -17.08 14.87
CA ALA A 2 1.22 -17.83 13.64
C ALA A 2 2.65 -18.41 13.57
N ILE A 3 3.68 -17.64 13.95
CA ILE A 3 5.09 -18.09 13.90
C ILE A 3 5.31 -19.35 14.75
N LEU A 4 4.70 -19.44 15.92
CA LEU A 4 4.84 -20.58 16.82
C LEU A 4 4.18 -21.85 16.25
N LEU A 5 3.02 -21.70 15.58
CA LEU A 5 2.35 -22.80 14.88
C LEU A 5 3.16 -23.29 13.68
N MET A 6 3.79 -22.38 12.93
CA MET A 6 4.67 -22.73 11.81
C MET A 6 5.88 -23.53 12.30
N ILE A 7 6.54 -23.09 13.38
CA ILE A 7 7.69 -23.81 13.97
C ILE A 7 7.27 -25.18 14.51
N ALA A 8 6.15 -25.26 15.23
CA ALA A 8 5.64 -26.52 15.76
C ALA A 8 5.23 -27.50 14.64
N GLY A 9 4.55 -27.00 13.60
CA GLY A 9 4.17 -27.79 12.43
C GLY A 9 5.38 -28.33 11.67
N GLY A 10 6.42 -27.50 11.47
CA GLY A 10 7.68 -27.92 10.87
C GLY A 10 8.40 -28.99 11.70
N LEU A 11 8.44 -28.84 13.03
CA LEU A 11 9.03 -29.83 13.93
C LEU A 11 8.31 -31.17 13.87
N ILE A 12 6.98 -31.17 13.91
CA ILE A 12 6.16 -32.40 13.82
C ILE A 12 6.39 -33.09 12.47
N PHE A 13 6.45 -32.32 11.39
CA PHE A 13 6.71 -32.83 10.05
C PHE A 13 8.07 -33.55 9.97
N VAL A 14 9.14 -32.87 10.39
CA VAL A 14 10.50 -33.40 10.30
C VAL A 14 10.72 -34.57 11.26
N LEU A 15 10.34 -34.44 12.54
CA LEU A 15 10.54 -35.48 13.54
C LEU A 15 9.73 -36.74 13.22
N GLY A 16 8.48 -36.58 12.79
CA GLY A 16 7.64 -37.74 12.50
C GLY A 16 8.05 -38.48 11.22
N ILE A 17 8.64 -37.80 10.22
CA ILE A 17 9.28 -38.47 9.09
C ILE A 17 10.50 -39.28 9.56
N PHE A 18 11.36 -38.69 10.41
CA PHE A 18 12.54 -39.37 10.94
C PHE A 18 12.17 -40.62 11.75
N ILE A 19 11.21 -40.50 12.68
CA ILE A 19 10.73 -41.63 13.49
C ILE A 19 10.05 -42.68 12.60
N GLY A 20 9.21 -42.26 11.65
CA GLY A 20 8.53 -43.19 10.76
C GLY A 20 9.46 -43.97 9.84
N ILE A 21 10.59 -43.37 9.42
CA ILE A 21 11.65 -44.10 8.69
C ILE A 21 12.40 -45.06 9.62
N ALA A 22 12.74 -44.64 10.85
CA ALA A 22 13.46 -45.47 11.80
C ALA A 22 12.68 -46.71 12.26
N ASP A 23 11.37 -46.56 12.46
CA ASP A 23 10.47 -47.63 12.89
C ASP A 23 9.81 -48.38 11.70
N GLU A 24 10.19 -48.06 10.45
CA GLU A 24 9.59 -48.56 9.21
C GLU A 24 8.05 -48.45 9.16
N SER A 25 7.50 -47.49 9.90
CA SER A 25 6.07 -47.34 10.12
C SER A 25 5.51 -46.22 9.24
N LEU A 26 4.86 -46.65 8.16
CA LEU A 26 4.17 -45.77 7.22
C LEU A 26 3.10 -44.89 7.89
N ILE A 27 2.52 -45.36 8.99
CA ILE A 27 1.48 -44.64 9.73
C ILE A 27 2.05 -43.38 10.37
N PHE A 28 3.25 -43.44 10.96
CA PHE A 28 3.88 -42.26 11.57
C PHE A 28 4.25 -41.21 10.52
N ILE A 29 4.74 -41.64 9.35
CA ILE A 29 5.05 -40.75 8.22
C ILE A 29 3.77 -40.04 7.74
N LEU A 30 2.67 -40.77 7.56
CA LEU A 30 1.40 -40.19 7.13
C LEU A 30 0.84 -39.19 8.15
N LEU A 31 0.84 -39.55 9.44
CA LEU A 31 0.37 -38.67 10.51
C LEU A 31 1.21 -37.40 10.62
N SER A 32 2.53 -37.51 10.47
CA SER A 32 3.42 -36.36 10.57
C SER A 32 3.30 -35.42 9.36
N VAL A 33 3.16 -35.97 8.16
CA VAL A 33 2.95 -35.19 6.94
C VAL A 33 1.62 -34.44 7.02
N ILE A 34 0.53 -35.14 7.34
CA ILE A 34 -0.81 -34.52 7.43
C ILE A 34 -0.83 -33.49 8.57
N GLY A 35 -0.38 -33.87 9.77
CA GLY A 35 -0.41 -32.98 10.94
C GLY A 35 0.49 -31.76 10.77
N GLY A 36 1.71 -31.95 10.26
CA GLY A 36 2.66 -30.86 10.01
C GLY A 36 2.16 -29.88 8.95
N LEU A 37 1.66 -30.38 7.81
CA LEU A 37 1.11 -29.53 6.76
C LEU A 37 -0.16 -28.79 7.21
N LEU A 38 -1.03 -29.44 7.99
CA LEU A 38 -2.25 -28.80 8.51
C LEU A 38 -1.89 -27.63 9.44
N LEU A 39 -0.92 -27.79 10.34
CA LEU A 39 -0.48 -26.73 11.23
C LEU A 39 0.20 -25.57 10.48
N ILE A 40 1.03 -25.87 9.49
CA ILE A 40 1.65 -24.85 8.63
C ILE A 40 0.56 -24.12 7.83
N GLY A 41 -0.39 -24.84 7.23
CA GLY A 41 -1.52 -24.25 6.52
C GLY A 41 -2.36 -23.35 7.43
N LEU A 42 -2.66 -23.79 8.65
CA LEU A 42 -3.40 -23.00 9.63
C LEU A 42 -2.64 -21.73 10.04
N SER A 43 -1.31 -21.79 10.17
CA SER A 43 -0.51 -20.60 10.43
C SER A 43 -0.62 -19.56 9.31
N LYS A 44 -0.68 -20.00 8.05
CA LYS A 44 -0.88 -19.12 6.89
C LYS A 44 -2.27 -18.50 6.86
N ILE A 45 -3.29 -19.28 7.22
CA ILE A 45 -4.66 -18.77 7.36
C ILE A 45 -4.74 -17.72 8.47
N ILE A 46 -4.09 -17.94 9.62
CA ILE A 46 -4.04 -16.97 10.71
C ILE A 46 -3.27 -15.70 10.29
N GLU A 47 -2.16 -15.83 9.57
CA GLU A 47 -1.40 -14.70 9.04
C GLU A 47 -2.24 -13.86 8.06
N LEU A 48 -3.02 -14.53 7.20
CA LEU A 48 -3.97 -13.86 6.30
C LEU A 48 -5.11 -13.18 7.08
N LEU A 49 -5.66 -13.85 8.09
CA LEU A 49 -6.71 -13.30 8.96
C LEU A 49 -6.21 -12.10 9.75
N GLU A 50 -5.01 -12.15 10.34
CA GLU A 50 -4.38 -11.02 11.02
C GLU A 50 -4.22 -9.84 10.06
N GLY A 51 -3.84 -10.08 8.80
CA GLY A 51 -3.78 -9.06 7.76
C GLY A 51 -5.15 -8.45 7.41
N ILE A 52 -6.20 -9.28 7.31
CA ILE A 52 -7.58 -8.83 7.06
C ILE A 52 -8.13 -8.06 8.26
N THR A 53 -7.90 -8.54 9.48
CA THR A 53 -8.33 -7.90 10.73
C THR A 53 -7.61 -6.57 10.94
N HIS A 54 -6.34 -6.44 10.56
CA HIS A 54 -5.65 -5.15 10.54
C HIS A 54 -6.31 -4.14 9.60
N ARG A 55 -6.71 -4.57 8.39
CA ARG A 55 -7.50 -3.74 7.48
C ARG A 55 -8.87 -3.35 8.05
N SER A 56 -9.57 -4.27 8.71
CA SER A 56 -10.90 -3.98 9.27
C SER A 56 -10.88 -3.12 10.54
N LEU A 57 -9.76 -3.12 11.28
CA LEU A 57 -9.57 -2.32 12.49
C LEU A 57 -9.02 -0.90 12.22
N GLY A 58 -8.80 -0.54 10.95
CA GLY A 58 -8.22 0.76 10.58
C GLY A 58 -6.77 0.93 11.05
N VAL A 59 -6.04 -0.17 11.22
CA VAL A 59 -4.62 -0.12 11.59
C VAL A 59 -3.84 0.41 10.38
N PRO A 60 -2.95 1.40 10.57
CA PRO A 60 -2.16 1.96 9.48
C PRO A 60 -1.34 0.91 8.74
N TYR A 61 -1.24 1.03 7.41
CA TYR A 61 -0.31 0.20 6.63
C TYR A 61 1.11 0.33 7.19
N THR A 62 1.81 -0.80 7.28
CA THR A 62 3.24 -0.79 7.61
C THR A 62 4.05 -0.20 6.45
N HIS A 63 5.28 0.23 6.74
CA HIS A 63 6.18 0.75 5.71
C HIS A 63 6.40 -0.27 4.58
N ASP A 64 6.59 -1.55 4.91
CA ASP A 64 6.81 -2.60 3.90
C ASP A 64 5.56 -2.87 3.04
N GLN A 65 4.36 -2.72 3.61
CA GLN A 65 3.11 -2.84 2.86
C GLN A 65 2.97 -1.69 1.84
N ILE A 66 3.24 -0.45 2.24
CA ILE A 66 3.21 0.70 1.32
C ILE A 66 4.25 0.50 0.21
N ARG A 67 5.46 0.04 0.55
CA ARG A 67 6.51 -0.25 -0.43
C ARG A 67 6.06 -1.31 -1.44
N THR A 68 5.43 -2.39 -0.97
CA THR A 68 4.93 -3.46 -1.84
C THR A 68 3.84 -2.93 -2.77
N ILE A 69 2.90 -2.15 -2.24
CA ILE A 69 1.84 -1.51 -3.04
C ILE A 69 2.46 -0.59 -4.10
N LEU A 70 3.45 0.23 -3.72
CA LEU A 70 4.17 1.12 -4.62
C LEU A 70 4.86 0.37 -5.77
N GLN A 71 5.56 -0.72 -5.48
CA GLN A 71 6.25 -1.53 -6.47
C GLN A 71 5.29 -2.23 -7.45
N SER A 72 4.07 -2.52 -7.00
CA SER A 72 3.00 -3.11 -7.84
C SER A 72 2.12 -2.07 -8.54
N SER A 73 2.27 -0.78 -8.23
CA SER A 73 1.41 0.28 -8.77
C SER A 73 1.78 0.60 -10.22
N LEU A 74 0.77 0.76 -11.07
CA LEU A 74 0.97 1.19 -12.44
C LEU A 74 1.43 2.64 -12.48
N GLU A 75 2.42 2.92 -13.32
CA GLU A 75 2.93 4.27 -13.54
C GLU A 75 2.36 4.84 -14.83
N TYR A 76 1.95 6.11 -14.78
CA TYR A 76 1.34 6.80 -15.90
C TYR A 76 2.01 8.15 -16.12
N PRO A 77 2.27 8.57 -17.37
CA PRO A 77 2.49 9.98 -17.70
C PRO A 77 1.25 10.77 -17.30
N VAL A 78 1.47 11.95 -16.74
CA VAL A 78 0.41 12.78 -16.14
C VAL A 78 0.11 13.92 -17.09
N GLU A 79 -1.17 14.11 -17.40
CA GLU A 79 -1.70 15.28 -18.09
C GLU A 79 -2.78 15.92 -17.21
N ALA A 80 -2.83 17.24 -17.18
CA ALA A 80 -3.79 17.97 -16.38
C ALA A 80 -4.18 19.26 -17.09
N GLU A 81 -5.47 19.55 -17.15
CA GLU A 81 -5.95 20.78 -17.77
C GLU A 81 -5.64 21.98 -16.85
N GLY A 82 -4.91 22.98 -17.37
CA GLY A 82 -4.53 24.18 -16.60
C GLY A 82 -3.44 23.97 -15.54
N ILE A 83 -2.87 22.77 -15.43
CA ILE A 83 -1.74 22.45 -14.54
C ILE A 83 -0.62 21.87 -15.38
N ALA A 84 0.60 22.39 -15.25
CA ALA A 84 1.80 21.80 -15.84
C ALA A 84 2.47 20.84 -14.84
N PRO A 85 2.43 19.52 -15.07
CA PRO A 85 3.11 18.54 -14.22
C PRO A 85 4.62 18.74 -14.28
N TYR A 86 5.29 18.61 -13.14
CA TYR A 86 6.75 18.69 -13.04
C TYR A 86 7.37 17.28 -13.07
N PRO A 87 8.58 17.06 -13.64
CA PRO A 87 9.34 18.01 -14.45
C PRO A 87 8.74 18.23 -15.84
N ASP A 88 8.17 17.19 -16.44
CA ASP A 88 7.48 17.20 -17.74
C ASP A 88 6.31 16.21 -17.73
N SER A 89 5.31 16.41 -18.60
CA SER A 89 4.09 15.57 -18.69
C SER A 89 4.39 14.09 -19.04
N ASP A 90 5.51 13.82 -19.71
CA ASP A 90 5.93 12.46 -20.08
C ASP A 90 6.57 11.68 -18.92
N THR A 91 6.85 12.33 -17.79
CA THR A 91 7.43 11.63 -16.63
C THR A 91 6.36 10.73 -15.99
N PRO A 92 6.59 9.41 -15.93
CA PRO A 92 5.61 8.51 -15.35
C PRO A 92 5.61 8.61 -13.82
N TYR A 93 4.42 8.60 -13.24
CA TYR A 93 4.21 8.63 -11.80
C TYR A 93 3.32 7.47 -11.36
N PRO A 94 3.64 6.80 -10.24
CA PRO A 94 2.78 5.75 -9.70
C PRO A 94 1.47 6.35 -9.18
N LEU A 95 0.35 5.75 -9.59
CA LEU A 95 -0.96 6.05 -9.03
C LEU A 95 -1.26 5.06 -7.91
N LEU A 96 -1.35 5.56 -6.69
CA LEU A 96 -1.57 4.73 -5.50
C LEU A 96 -3.04 4.68 -5.13
N HIS A 97 -3.56 3.49 -4.89
CA HIS A 97 -4.90 3.30 -4.33
C HIS A 97 -4.79 2.73 -2.91
N LEU A 98 -5.16 3.54 -1.92
CA LEU A 98 -5.10 3.18 -0.50
C LEU A 98 -6.45 3.49 0.14
N ASP A 99 -7.12 2.47 0.69
CA ASP A 99 -8.41 2.58 1.39
C ASP A 99 -9.51 3.28 0.57
N GLY A 100 -9.58 2.95 -0.73
CA GLY A 100 -10.55 3.54 -1.67
C GLY A 100 -10.21 4.94 -2.16
N GLU A 101 -9.11 5.52 -1.67
CA GLU A 101 -8.65 6.86 -2.02
C GLU A 101 -7.44 6.81 -2.94
N THR A 102 -7.29 7.84 -3.77
CA THR A 102 -6.20 7.90 -4.75
C THR A 102 -5.16 8.93 -4.35
N TYR A 103 -3.90 8.49 -4.38
CA TYR A 103 -2.73 9.26 -3.97
C TYR A 103 -1.74 9.38 -5.11
N MET A 104 -1.04 10.51 -5.14
CA MET A 104 0.03 10.78 -6.10
C MET A 104 1.21 11.45 -5.40
N ARG A 105 2.41 11.30 -5.96
CA ARG A 105 3.58 12.04 -5.48
C ARG A 105 3.33 13.54 -5.56
N ALA A 106 3.48 14.25 -4.45
CA ALA A 106 3.29 15.71 -4.38
C ALA A 106 4.25 16.46 -5.32
N ARG A 107 5.41 15.87 -5.65
CA ARG A 107 6.38 16.42 -6.60
C ARG A 107 5.80 16.67 -7.99
N VAL A 108 4.75 15.95 -8.40
CA VAL A 108 4.03 16.20 -9.67
C VAL A 108 3.54 17.65 -9.73
N PHE A 109 3.16 18.20 -8.59
CA PHE A 109 2.61 19.56 -8.46
C PHE A 109 3.65 20.58 -8.03
N ARG A 110 4.96 20.32 -8.22
CA ARG A 110 6.04 21.19 -7.72
C ARG A 110 5.87 22.67 -8.07
N ASN A 111 5.37 22.96 -9.28
CA ASN A 111 5.14 24.33 -9.75
C ASN A 111 4.05 25.09 -8.97
N TYR A 112 3.18 24.37 -8.28
CA TYR A 112 2.04 24.87 -7.51
C TYR A 112 2.16 24.56 -6.02
N LEU A 113 3.31 24.03 -5.60
CA LEU A 113 3.55 23.55 -4.26
C LEU A 113 4.60 24.41 -3.56
N SER A 114 4.23 24.94 -2.39
CA SER A 114 5.18 25.51 -1.43
C SER A 114 5.19 24.73 -0.13
N GLN A 115 6.32 24.74 0.57
CA GLN A 115 6.50 24.00 1.82
C GLN A 115 7.09 24.91 2.89
N ASP A 116 6.49 24.86 4.09
CA ASP A 116 7.02 25.45 5.32
C ASP A 116 7.02 24.38 6.43
N GLY A 117 8.19 23.82 6.71
CA GLY A 117 8.34 22.72 7.66
C GLY A 117 7.50 21.49 7.28
N SER A 118 6.48 21.19 8.09
CA SER A 118 5.52 20.11 7.84
C SER A 118 4.28 20.55 7.06
N LEU A 119 4.11 21.82 6.75
CA LEU A 119 2.96 22.34 6.02
C LEU A 119 3.28 22.45 4.53
N TYR A 120 2.35 21.99 3.70
CA TYR A 120 2.42 22.00 2.25
C TYR A 120 1.22 22.76 1.73
N THR A 121 1.46 23.79 0.94
CA THR A 121 0.42 24.63 0.36
C THR A 121 0.35 24.36 -1.13
N PHE A 122 -0.80 23.90 -1.60
CA PHE A 122 -1.10 23.67 -3.00
C PHE A 122 -1.92 24.85 -3.53
N ALA A 123 -1.31 25.68 -4.39
CA ALA A 123 -1.89 26.89 -4.93
C ALA A 123 -2.04 26.78 -6.45
N PHE A 124 -3.18 26.25 -6.90
CA PHE A 124 -3.51 26.15 -8.33
C PHE A 124 -4.14 27.45 -8.86
N PRO A 125 -4.05 27.72 -10.18
CA PRO A 125 -4.71 28.87 -10.79
C PRO A 125 -6.22 28.88 -10.53
N ASP A 126 -6.78 30.06 -10.31
CA ASP A 126 -8.22 30.30 -10.12
C ASP A 126 -8.89 29.50 -9.00
N ARG A 127 -8.10 29.04 -8.01
CA ARG A 127 -8.59 28.25 -6.88
C ARG A 127 -8.02 28.72 -5.55
N PRO A 128 -8.79 28.56 -4.45
CA PRO A 128 -8.26 28.80 -3.12
C PRO A 128 -7.12 27.80 -2.83
N PRO A 129 -6.03 28.24 -2.18
CA PRO A 129 -4.93 27.35 -1.83
C PRO A 129 -5.38 26.35 -0.76
N GLU A 130 -4.96 25.09 -0.91
CA GLU A 130 -5.20 24.05 0.08
C GLU A 130 -3.92 23.82 0.89
N VAL A 131 -4.00 23.99 2.21
CA VAL A 131 -2.86 23.82 3.13
C VAL A 131 -3.01 22.50 3.87
N LEU A 132 -2.07 21.59 3.65
CA LEU A 132 -2.08 20.24 4.20
C LEU A 132 -0.87 20.02 5.12
N ARG A 133 -1.08 19.30 6.22
CA ARG A 133 0.00 18.92 7.12
C ARG A 133 0.55 17.55 6.73
N ARG A 134 1.85 17.47 6.47
CA ARG A 134 2.56 16.23 6.17
C ARG A 134 2.66 15.38 7.42
N MET A 135 2.16 14.16 7.30
CA MET A 135 2.23 13.13 8.32
C MET A 135 3.47 12.25 8.09
N GLN A 136 4.05 11.68 9.14
CA GLN A 136 5.30 10.91 9.04
C GLN A 136 5.15 9.56 8.33
N GLY A 137 3.92 9.08 8.18
CA GLY A 137 3.57 7.85 7.51
C GLY A 137 2.09 7.85 7.15
N TYR A 138 1.67 6.85 6.39
CA TYR A 138 0.26 6.68 6.07
C TYR A 138 -0.53 6.25 7.31
N TYR A 139 -1.76 6.72 7.40
CA TYR A 139 -2.85 6.15 8.19
C TYR A 139 -4.15 6.33 7.38
N PRO A 140 -5.21 5.56 7.67
CA PRO A 140 -6.46 5.68 6.93
C PRO A 140 -6.99 7.11 6.95
N GLY A 141 -7.21 7.68 5.77
CA GLY A 141 -7.67 9.06 5.60
C GLY A 141 -6.58 10.14 5.69
N ALA A 142 -5.29 9.78 5.77
CA ALA A 142 -4.20 10.76 5.70
C ALA A 142 -4.31 11.61 4.43
N GLU A 143 -4.30 12.93 4.58
CA GLU A 143 -4.40 13.85 3.43
C GLU A 143 -3.07 14.01 2.69
N LEU A 144 -1.99 13.96 3.46
CA LEU A 144 -0.62 14.12 2.98
C LEU A 144 0.31 13.33 3.89
N PHE A 145 1.11 12.41 3.35
CA PHE A 145 2.02 11.60 4.13
C PHE A 145 3.39 11.44 3.48
N ALA A 146 4.40 11.23 4.30
CA ALA A 146 5.74 10.87 3.89
C ALA A 146 5.89 9.35 3.81
N HIS A 147 6.61 8.89 2.81
CA HIS A 147 7.09 7.52 2.73
C HIS A 147 8.48 7.54 2.09
N GLU A 148 9.48 7.04 2.82
CA GLU A 148 10.89 7.20 2.45
C GLU A 148 11.21 8.69 2.22
N ASP A 149 11.86 9.05 1.11
CA ASP A 149 12.19 10.43 0.75
C ASP A 149 11.11 11.12 -0.10
N GLN A 150 9.90 10.56 -0.12
CA GLN A 150 8.81 11.01 -0.99
C GLN A 150 7.59 11.42 -0.19
N VAL A 151 6.80 12.32 -0.76
CA VAL A 151 5.55 12.81 -0.17
C VAL A 151 4.41 12.51 -1.11
N TYR A 152 3.33 11.98 -0.57
CA TYR A 152 2.14 11.57 -1.30
C TYR A 152 0.94 12.36 -0.81
N VAL A 153 0.18 12.90 -1.74
CA VAL A 153 -1.01 13.71 -1.50
C VAL A 153 -2.25 12.98 -1.97
N LYS A 154 -3.31 13.04 -1.17
CA LYS A 154 -4.66 12.58 -1.51
C LYS A 154 -5.25 13.52 -2.57
N LEU A 155 -5.51 13.03 -3.78
CA LEU A 155 -5.92 13.87 -4.91
C LEU A 155 -7.23 14.62 -4.63
N SER A 156 -8.21 13.95 -4.02
CA SER A 156 -9.49 14.57 -3.66
C SER A 156 -9.33 15.72 -2.67
N ARG A 157 -8.29 15.71 -1.82
CA ARG A 157 -8.05 16.80 -0.86
C ARG A 157 -7.57 18.08 -1.54
N ILE A 158 -6.89 17.95 -2.67
CA ILE A 158 -6.48 19.06 -3.53
C ILE A 158 -7.45 19.27 -4.71
N ARG A 159 -8.67 18.74 -4.59
CA ARG A 159 -9.78 18.88 -5.55
C ARG A 159 -9.42 18.38 -6.95
N LEU A 160 -8.60 17.33 -7.04
CA LEU A 160 -8.27 16.65 -8.28
C LEU A 160 -8.89 15.25 -8.28
N LYS A 161 -9.41 14.86 -9.45
CA LYS A 161 -9.93 13.52 -9.74
C LYS A 161 -9.07 12.90 -10.84
N PRO A 162 -8.53 11.68 -10.61
CA PRO A 162 -7.82 10.95 -11.64
C PRO A 162 -8.80 10.28 -12.61
N ARG A 163 -8.48 10.32 -13.90
CA ARG A 163 -9.12 9.53 -14.96
C ARG A 163 -8.02 8.90 -15.81
N VAL A 164 -8.03 7.56 -15.92
CA VAL A 164 -7.07 6.85 -16.77
C VAL A 164 -7.65 6.73 -18.18
N GLU A 165 -6.93 7.24 -19.17
CA GLU A 165 -7.27 7.13 -20.59
C GLU A 165 -6.14 6.45 -21.36
N GLY A 166 -6.34 5.17 -21.68
CA GLY A 166 -5.32 4.36 -22.34
C GLY A 166 -4.07 4.21 -21.47
N HIS A 167 -2.97 4.84 -21.89
CA HIS A 167 -1.67 4.81 -21.20
C HIS A 167 -1.35 6.13 -20.50
N LYS A 168 -2.33 7.02 -20.29
CA LYS A 168 -2.14 8.32 -19.66
C LYS A 168 -3.07 8.50 -18.48
N LEU A 169 -2.61 9.29 -17.51
CA LEU A 169 -3.43 9.74 -16.41
C LEU A 169 -3.83 11.19 -16.62
N ILE A 170 -5.12 11.43 -16.76
CA ILE A 170 -5.70 12.77 -16.84
C ILE A 170 -6.14 13.17 -15.43
N LEU A 171 -5.64 14.30 -14.95
CA LEU A 171 -6.08 14.92 -13.71
C LEU A 171 -7.06 16.04 -14.05
N GLU A 172 -8.28 15.88 -13.57
CA GLU A 172 -9.35 16.85 -13.74
C GLU A 172 -9.67 17.47 -12.40
N PHE A 173 -9.98 18.74 -12.40
CA PHE A 173 -10.45 19.35 -11.18
C PHE A 173 -11.90 18.95 -10.87
N GLN A 174 -12.16 18.69 -9.60
CA GLN A 174 -13.51 18.53 -9.10
C GLN A 174 -14.24 19.89 -9.14
N ASN A 175 -15.45 19.88 -9.69
CA ASN A 175 -16.36 21.01 -9.62
C ASN A 175 -16.89 21.14 -8.19
N ALA A 176 -17.13 22.36 -7.71
CA ALA A 176 -17.54 22.62 -6.33
C ALA A 176 -18.95 22.09 -5.95
N ASN A 177 -19.60 21.29 -6.81
CA ASN A 177 -20.99 20.85 -6.67
C ASN A 177 -21.17 19.31 -6.62
N ASP A 178 -20.08 18.53 -6.57
CA ASP A 178 -20.11 17.08 -6.30
C ASP A 178 -19.67 16.79 -4.85
#